data_AF-U9SVT8-F1
#
_entry.id   AF-U9SVT8-F1
#
_cell.length_a   1.000
_cell.length_b   1.000
_cell.length_c   1.000
_cell.angle_alpha   90.00
_cell.angle_beta   90.00
_cell.angle_gamma   90.00
#
_symmetry.space_group_name_H-M   'P 1'
#
loop_
_entity.id
_entity.type
_entity.pdbx_description
1 polymer ?
#
loop_
_entity_poly.entity_id
_entity_poly.type
_entity_poly.pdbx_seq_one_letter_code
_entity_poly.pdbx_strand_id
1 'polypeptide(L)'
;MTDIEETIDLYAEIPTFYPDYKPIIDKMPPSLIKRAFDQLLIIKRNPVLPKEITEKSDRIEQYLRNKLIVYEQAKNRRAFVYSMDTGMQTEDNSFSDKATQTDSLDKATQTDDIDFLGQIKRVNMILINAVSILSNI
;
A
#
# COMPACT_ATOMS: atom_id res chain seq x y z
N MET A 1 -35.09 18.10 1.54
CA MET A 1 -35.64 16.78 1.15
C MET A 1 -34.53 16.12 0.37
N THR A 2 -33.98 15.08 0.99
CA THR A 2 -33.01 14.08 0.48
C THR A 2 -31.61 14.55 0.05
N ASP A 3 -30.72 14.75 1.03
CA ASP A 3 -29.25 14.66 0.83
C ASP A 3 -28.59 13.72 1.87
N ILE A 4 -29.38 12.86 2.53
CA ILE A 4 -28.86 11.88 3.50
C ILE A 4 -28.78 10.49 2.85
N GLU A 5 -29.66 10.18 1.90
CA GLU A 5 -29.63 8.91 1.15
C GLU A 5 -28.39 8.80 0.26
N GLU A 6 -27.90 9.91 -0.30
CA GLU A 6 -26.67 9.93 -1.10
C GLU A 6 -25.41 9.74 -0.24
N THR A 7 -25.45 10.10 1.04
CA THR A 7 -24.36 9.79 1.99
C THR A 7 -24.38 8.32 2.42
N ILE A 8 -25.57 7.70 2.50
CA ILE A 8 -25.75 6.30 2.90
C ILE A 8 -25.15 5.36 1.86
N ASP A 9 -25.21 5.67 0.56
CA ASP A 9 -24.58 4.84 -0.48
C ASP A 9 -23.03 4.87 -0.44
N LEU A 10 -22.42 5.95 0.05
CA LEU A 10 -20.96 6.01 0.28
C LEU A 10 -20.53 5.17 1.49
N TYR A 11 -21.46 4.93 2.42
CA TYR A 11 -21.33 4.08 3.60
C TYR A 11 -22.04 2.73 3.47
N ALA A 12 -22.53 2.37 2.27
CA ALA A 12 -23.14 1.08 1.98
C ALA A 12 -22.17 -0.03 2.39
N GLU A 13 -22.42 -0.59 3.58
CA GLU A 13 -21.64 -1.58 4.31
C GLU A 13 -20.13 -1.53 4.04
N ILE A 14 -19.42 -0.65 4.76
CA ILE A 14 -17.98 -0.86 4.94
C ILE A 14 -17.81 -2.27 5.51
N PRO A 15 -17.12 -3.18 4.80
CA PRO A 15 -17.05 -4.56 5.23
C PRO A 15 -16.44 -4.66 6.62
N THR A 16 -17.06 -5.46 7.50
CA THR A 16 -16.59 -5.57 8.88
C THR A 16 -15.34 -6.43 8.93
N PHE A 17 -14.24 -5.83 9.36
CA PHE A 17 -12.98 -6.50 9.65
C PHE A 17 -12.78 -6.66 11.15
N TYR A 18 -11.87 -7.55 11.54
CA TYR A 18 -11.41 -7.65 12.93
C TYR A 18 -10.94 -6.26 13.45
N PRO A 19 -11.37 -5.82 14.66
CA PRO A 19 -11.13 -4.47 15.15
C PRO A 19 -9.65 -4.03 15.19
N ASP A 20 -8.72 -4.96 15.42
CA ASP A 20 -7.28 -4.65 15.46
C ASP A 20 -6.73 -4.18 14.10
N TYR A 21 -7.44 -4.44 12.99
CA TYR A 21 -7.04 -3.95 11.67
C TYR A 21 -7.47 -2.51 11.42
N LYS A 22 -8.31 -1.93 12.28
CA LYS A 22 -8.82 -0.55 12.13
C LYS A 22 -7.70 0.49 11.89
N PRO A 23 -6.53 0.46 12.58
CA PRO A 23 -5.44 1.41 12.32
C PRO A 23 -4.83 1.32 10.91
N ILE A 24 -5.01 0.19 10.22
CA ILE A 24 -4.55 -0.03 8.84
C ILE A 24 -5.66 0.41 7.87
N ILE A 25 -6.90 0.02 8.16
CA ILE A 25 -8.08 0.27 7.33
C ILE A 25 -8.39 1.77 7.26
N ASP A 26 -8.35 2.48 8.39
CA ASP A 26 -8.65 3.92 8.48
C ASP A 26 -7.70 4.78 7.63
N LYS A 27 -6.56 4.22 7.18
CA LYS A 27 -5.59 4.91 6.30
C LYS A 27 -5.86 4.71 4.81
N MET A 28 -6.80 3.84 4.44
CA MET A 28 -7.15 3.53 3.06
C MET A 28 -8.49 4.18 2.67
N PRO A 29 -8.68 4.54 1.38
CA PRO A 29 -9.97 5.03 0.93
C PRO A 29 -11.02 3.90 0.94
N PRO A 30 -12.32 4.20 1.21
CA PRO A 30 -13.40 3.20 1.28
C PRO A 30 -13.49 2.27 0.08
N SER A 31 -13.27 2.78 -1.13
CA SER A 31 -13.27 1.98 -2.36
C SER A 31 -12.17 0.91 -2.39
N LEU A 32 -11.00 1.21 -1.82
CA LEU A 32 -9.90 0.25 -1.70
C LEU A 32 -10.21 -0.81 -0.64
N ILE A 33 -10.82 -0.41 0.46
CA ILE A 33 -11.26 -1.32 1.54
C ILE A 33 -12.28 -2.33 0.98
N LYS A 34 -13.33 -1.84 0.31
CA LYS A 34 -14.34 -2.70 -0.32
C LYS A 34 -13.72 -3.68 -1.31
N ARG A 35 -12.85 -3.19 -2.20
CA ARG A 35 -12.15 -4.05 -3.17
C ARG A 35 -11.24 -5.07 -2.48
N ALA A 36 -10.54 -4.70 -1.40
CA ALA A 36 -9.68 -5.61 -0.65
C ALA A 36 -10.50 -6.74 -0.02
N PHE A 37 -11.67 -6.42 0.54
CA PHE A 37 -12.61 -7.40 1.08
C PHE A 37 -13.10 -8.37 -0.01
N ASP A 38 -13.63 -7.84 -1.12
CA ASP A 38 -14.11 -8.65 -2.25
C ASP A 38 -12.99 -9.59 -2.77
N GLN A 39 -11.75 -9.09 -2.84
CA GLN A 39 -10.60 -9.88 -3.27
C GLN A 39 -10.20 -10.99 -2.29
N LEU A 40 -10.37 -10.80 -0.98
CA LEU A 40 -10.09 -11.84 0.02
C LEU A 40 -11.08 -13.00 -0.11
N LEU A 41 -12.35 -12.70 -0.40
CA LEU A 41 -13.41 -13.70 -0.58
C LEU A 41 -13.28 -14.49 -1.89
N ILE A 42 -12.82 -13.84 -2.97
CA ILE A 42 -12.83 -14.42 -4.32
C ILE A 42 -11.48 -15.07 -4.71
N ILE A 43 -10.45 -15.00 -3.85
CA ILE A 43 -9.10 -15.45 -4.23
C ILE A 43 -9.10 -16.96 -4.56
N LYS A 44 -8.83 -17.30 -5.83
CA LYS A 44 -8.98 -18.68 -6.35
C LYS A 44 -8.18 -19.75 -5.60
N ARG A 45 -7.02 -19.38 -5.03
CA ARG A 45 -6.07 -20.34 -4.48
C ARG A 45 -6.34 -20.69 -3.01
N ASN A 46 -6.96 -19.78 -2.26
CA ASN A 46 -7.28 -19.95 -0.84
C ASN A 46 -8.22 -18.82 -0.38
N PRO A 47 -9.52 -18.89 -0.74
CA PRO A 47 -10.50 -17.88 -0.35
C PRO A 47 -10.56 -17.80 1.17
N VAL A 48 -10.53 -16.57 1.69
CA VAL A 48 -10.70 -16.34 3.12
C VAL A 48 -12.19 -16.44 3.42
N LEU A 49 -12.56 -17.21 4.44
CA LEU A 49 -13.94 -17.30 4.86
C LEU A 49 -14.38 -15.99 5.52
N PRO A 50 -15.64 -15.53 5.37
CA PRO A 50 -16.12 -14.32 6.02
C PRO A 50 -15.84 -14.26 7.53
N LYS A 51 -15.95 -15.41 8.22
CA LYS A 51 -15.66 -15.55 9.64
C LYS A 51 -14.19 -15.25 9.99
N GLU A 52 -13.25 -15.66 9.14
CA GLU A 52 -11.83 -15.40 9.34
C GLU A 52 -11.48 -13.92 9.19
N ILE A 53 -12.27 -13.16 8.40
CA ILE A 53 -12.09 -11.71 8.22
C ILE A 53 -12.46 -10.94 9.49
N THR A 54 -13.44 -11.45 10.23
CA THR A 54 -13.87 -10.90 11.52
C THR A 54 -13.04 -11.40 12.70
N GLU A 55 -12.07 -12.29 12.47
CA GLU A 55 -11.18 -12.86 13.48
C GLU A 55 -9.72 -12.44 13.23
N LYS A 56 -8.88 -12.66 14.24
CA LYS A 56 -7.45 -12.38 14.14
C LYS A 56 -6.77 -13.39 13.23
N SER A 57 -6.05 -12.89 12.23
CA SER A 57 -5.39 -13.66 11.18
C SER A 57 -4.22 -12.85 10.62
N ASP A 58 -3.00 -13.30 10.91
CA ASP A 58 -1.78 -12.64 10.46
C ASP A 58 -1.73 -12.50 8.93
N ARG A 59 -2.30 -13.47 8.21
CA ARG A 59 -2.41 -13.45 6.74
C ARG A 59 -3.24 -12.27 6.25
N ILE A 60 -4.38 -12.00 6.90
CA ILE A 60 -5.28 -10.89 6.53
C ILE A 60 -4.62 -9.57 6.89
N GLU A 61 -4.02 -9.48 8.07
CA GLU A 61 -3.28 -8.28 8.49
C GLU A 61 -2.16 -7.93 7.49
N GLN A 62 -1.31 -8.90 7.16
CA GLN A 62 -0.21 -8.72 6.22
C GLN A 62 -0.72 -8.31 4.82
N TYR A 63 -1.83 -8.91 4.37
CA TYR A 63 -2.47 -8.53 3.12
C TYR A 63 -2.92 -7.06 3.13
N LEU A 64 -3.59 -6.62 4.20
CA LEU A 64 -4.06 -5.23 4.33
C LEU A 64 -2.88 -4.24 4.41
N ARG A 65 -1.80 -4.58 5.12
CA ARG A 65 -0.56 -3.77 5.15
C ARG A 65 0.03 -3.62 3.75
N ASN A 66 0.10 -4.70 2.98
CA ASN A 66 0.60 -4.65 1.60
C ASN A 66 -0.28 -3.77 0.71
N LYS A 67 -1.61 -3.81 0.87
CA LYS A 67 -2.52 -2.92 0.14
C LYS A 67 -2.28 -1.45 0.47
N LEU A 68 -2.12 -1.12 1.75
CA LEU A 68 -1.82 0.24 2.19
C LEU A 68 -0.49 0.74 1.63
N ILE A 69 0.56 -0.08 1.67
CA ILE A 69 1.88 0.28 1.12
C ILE A 69 1.77 0.63 -0.37
N VAL A 70 1.12 -0.23 -1.17
CA VAL A 70 0.94 0.00 -2.61
C VAL A 70 0.12 1.27 -2.88
N TYR A 71 -0.91 1.53 -2.07
CA TYR A 71 -1.72 2.73 -2.18
C TYR A 71 -0.91 4.01 -1.91
N GLU A 72 -0.18 4.06 -0.81
CA GLU A 72 0.67 5.21 -0.45
C GLU A 72 1.76 5.46 -1.51
N GLN A 73 2.40 4.40 -2.01
CA GLN A 73 3.38 4.51 -3.10
C GLN A 73 2.75 5.08 -4.38
N ALA A 74 1.56 4.62 -4.77
CA ALA A 74 0.86 5.12 -5.94
C ALA A 74 0.42 6.58 -5.77
N LYS A 75 -0.03 6.96 -4.58
CA LYS A 75 -0.41 8.32 -4.21
C LYS A 75 0.79 9.28 -4.30
N ASN A 76 1.93 8.89 -3.74
CA ASN A 76 3.16 9.68 -3.78
C ASN A 76 3.69 9.86 -5.21
N ARG A 77 3.66 8.80 -6.02
CA ARG A 77 4.05 8.89 -7.44
C ARG A 77 3.13 9.81 -8.25
N ARG A 78 1.83 9.77 -8.00
CA ARG A 78 0.88 10.70 -8.65
C ARG A 78 1.18 12.13 -8.24
N ALA A 79 1.40 12.40 -6.96
CA ALA A 79 1.77 13.74 -6.49
C ALA A 79 3.04 14.26 -7.18
N PHE A 80 4.06 13.40 -7.36
CA PHE A 80 5.28 13.76 -8.08
C PHE A 80 5.03 14.09 -9.56
N VAL A 81 4.23 13.28 -10.27
CA VAL A 81 3.89 13.51 -11.69
C VAL A 81 3.11 14.81 -11.86
N TYR A 82 2.11 15.06 -11.02
CA TYR A 82 1.38 16.34 -11.05
C TYR A 82 2.29 17.53 -10.75
N SER A 83 3.24 17.41 -9.81
CA SER A 83 4.21 18.49 -9.54
C SER A 83 5.12 18.81 -10.73
N MET A 84 5.40 17.87 -11.63
CA MET A 84 6.18 18.12 -12.85
C MET A 84 5.34 18.72 -13.98
N ASP A 85 4.08 18.30 -14.12
CA ASP A 85 3.16 18.80 -15.16
C ASP A 85 2.60 20.20 -14.87
N THR A 86 2.53 20.62 -13.60
CA THR A 86 1.91 21.91 -13.20
C THR A 86 2.85 23.12 -13.33
N GLY A 87 4.03 22.98 -13.95
CA GLY A 87 4.91 24.10 -14.30
C GLY A 87 5.70 24.66 -13.11
N MET A 88 6.99 24.34 -13.06
CA MET A 88 7.98 25.16 -12.36
C MET A 88 8.18 26.45 -13.18
N GLN A 89 7.26 27.41 -13.04
CA GLN A 89 7.56 28.83 -13.19
C GLN A 89 7.84 29.37 -11.79
N THR A 90 9.10 29.33 -11.39
CA THR A 90 9.63 30.26 -10.38
C THR A 90 10.73 31.04 -11.06
N GLU A 91 10.27 32.14 -11.63
CA GLU A 91 10.93 33.43 -11.83
C GLU A 91 12.43 33.46 -11.51
N ASP A 92 13.18 33.82 -12.54
CA ASP A 92 14.51 34.40 -12.45
C ASP A 92 14.57 35.42 -11.32
N ASN A 93 15.38 35.17 -10.29
CA ASN A 93 16.06 36.21 -9.56
C ASN A 93 17.37 35.69 -8.96
N SER A 94 18.44 36.09 -9.65
CA SER A 94 19.71 36.52 -9.06
C SER A 94 20.40 35.53 -8.11
N PHE A 95 21.44 34.88 -8.64
CA PHE A 95 22.61 34.45 -7.86
C PHE A 95 22.99 35.49 -6.81
N SER A 96 22.97 35.12 -5.54
CA SER A 96 23.82 35.74 -4.53
C SER A 96 24.08 34.72 -3.42
N ASP A 97 25.32 34.26 -3.38
CA ASP A 97 25.91 33.49 -2.29
C ASP A 97 25.63 34.16 -0.94
N LYS A 98 25.26 33.37 0.08
CA LYS A 98 26.03 33.33 1.34
C LYS A 98 25.57 32.23 2.30
N ALA A 99 26.54 31.34 2.54
CA ALA A 99 26.80 30.49 3.69
C ALA A 99 25.89 30.61 4.93
N THR A 100 25.38 29.47 5.38
CA THR A 100 25.43 29.07 6.79
C THR A 100 25.61 27.56 6.89
N GLN A 101 26.80 27.17 7.35
CA GLN A 101 27.12 25.86 7.90
C GLN A 101 26.46 25.73 9.27
N THR A 102 25.72 24.64 9.49
CA THR A 102 25.47 24.12 10.84
C THR A 102 25.69 22.62 10.81
N ASP A 103 26.80 22.19 11.38
CA ASP A 103 27.04 20.81 11.78
C ASP A 103 26.03 20.41 12.87
N SER A 104 25.32 19.30 12.68
CA SER A 104 24.70 18.56 13.78
C SER A 104 24.60 17.07 13.44
N LEU A 105 25.63 16.37 13.92
CA LEU A 105 25.66 15.04 14.53
C LEU A 105 24.47 14.06 14.31
N ASP A 106 24.87 12.93 13.73
CA ASP A 106 24.63 11.54 14.14
C ASP A 106 23.47 10.68 13.59
N LYS A 107 23.94 9.53 13.05
CA LYS A 107 23.27 8.26 12.73
C LYS A 107 22.04 8.28 11.81
N ALA A 108 22.31 8.25 10.50
CA ALA A 108 21.47 7.49 9.59
C ALA A 108 21.93 6.02 9.62
N THR A 109 21.18 5.17 10.31
CA THR A 109 21.25 3.72 10.09
C THR A 109 20.97 3.49 8.61
N GLN A 110 21.93 2.88 7.92
CA GLN A 110 21.76 2.39 6.55
C GLN A 110 20.65 1.34 6.58
N THR A 111 19.42 1.75 6.36
CA THR A 111 18.38 0.82 5.92
C THR A 111 18.70 0.53 4.48
N ASP A 112 19.32 -0.64 4.24
CA ASP A 112 19.36 -1.23 2.92
C ASP A 112 17.95 -1.10 2.32
N ASP A 113 17.83 -0.42 1.18
CA ASP A 113 16.60 -0.39 0.41
C ASP A 113 16.31 -1.83 -0.01
N ILE A 114 15.57 -2.54 0.84
CA ILE A 114 15.22 -3.93 0.61
C ILE A 114 14.26 -3.93 -0.58
N ASP A 115 14.78 -4.22 -1.78
CA ASP A 115 13.99 -4.40 -2.99
C ASP A 115 13.10 -5.64 -2.87
N PHE A 116 11.95 -5.44 -2.22
CA PHE A 116 10.94 -6.47 -1.99
C PHE A 116 10.44 -7.07 -3.31
N LEU A 117 10.37 -6.27 -4.37
CA LEU A 117 9.97 -6.75 -5.69
C LEU A 117 11.02 -7.70 -6.27
N GLY A 118 12.31 -7.37 -6.12
CA GLY A 118 13.43 -8.22 -6.45
C GLY A 118 13.42 -9.53 -5.67
N GLN A 119 13.11 -9.49 -4.36
CA GLN A 119 13.02 -10.69 -3.54
C GLN A 119 11.84 -11.59 -3.92
N ILE A 120 10.65 -11.02 -4.15
CA ILE A 120 9.47 -11.80 -4.59
C ILE A 120 9.73 -12.49 -5.93
N LYS A 121 10.40 -11.81 -6.87
CA LYS A 121 10.80 -12.41 -8.15
C LYS A 121 11.77 -13.58 -7.95
N ARG A 122 12.78 -13.45 -7.07
CA ARG A 122 13.72 -14.54 -6.76
C ARG A 122 13.02 -15.73 -6.11
N VAL A 123 12.15 -15.49 -5.13
CA VAL A 123 11.40 -16.56 -4.43
C VAL A 123 10.50 -17.31 -5.41
N ASN A 124 9.80 -16.60 -6.29
CA ASN A 124 8.96 -17.24 -7.32
C ASN A 124 9.79 -18.08 -8.30
N MET A 125 10.98 -17.60 -8.71
CA MET A 125 11.88 -18.35 -9.59
C MET A 125 12.37 -19.65 -8.94
N ILE A 126 12.74 -19.60 -7.65
CA ILE A 126 13.16 -20.80 -6.90
C ILE A 126 12.01 -21.80 -6.77
N LEU A 127 10.80 -21.33 -6.47
CA LEU A 127 9.63 -22.19 -6.33
C LEU A 127 9.28 -22.88 -7.65
N ILE A 128 9.32 -22.15 -8.78
CA ILE A 128 9.05 -22.71 -10.11
C ILE A 128 10.07 -23.80 -10.46
N ASN A 129 11.36 -23.57 -10.19
CA ASN A 129 12.41 -24.55 -10.44
C ASN A 129 12.22 -25.81 -9.58
N ALA A 130 11.87 -25.67 -8.30
CA ALA A 130 11.61 -26.81 -7.42
C ALA A 130 10.41 -27.65 -7.89
N VAL A 131 9.32 -27.00 -8.33
CA VAL A 131 8.15 -27.68 -8.91
C VAL A 131 8.53 -28.43 -10.20
N SER A 132 9.35 -27.83 -11.06
CA SER A 132 9.79 -28.47 -12.29
C SER A 132 10.68 -29.70 -12.08
N ILE A 133 11.44 -29.76 -10.98
CA ILE A 133 12.25 -30.93 -10.60
C ILE A 133 11.35 -32.05 -10.06
N LEU A 134 10.36 -31.70 -9.23
CA LEU A 134 9.40 -32.66 -8.67
C LEU A 134 8.44 -33.25 -9.72
N SER A 135 8.15 -32.53 -10.79
CA SER A 135 7.30 -33.03 -11.90
C SER A 135 8.04 -33.90 -12.92
N ASN A 136 9.36 -34.09 -12.78
CA ASN A 136 10.20 -34.91 -13.67
C ASN A 136 10.72 -36.21 -13.01
N ILE A 137 10.13 -36.60 -11.88
CA ILE A 137 10.34 -37.89 -11.18
C ILE A 137 9.04 -38.68 -11.28
#